data_AF-A0A2T5MK87-F1
#
_entry.id   AF-A0A2T5MK87-F1
#
_cell.length_a   1.000
_cell.length_b   1.000
_cell.length_c   1.000
_cell.angle_alpha   90.00
_cell.angle_beta   90.00
_cell.angle_gamma   90.00
#
_symmetry.space_group_name_H-M   'P 1'
#
loop_
_entity.id
_entity.type
_entity.pdbx_description
1 polymer ?
#
loop_
_entity_poly.entity_id
_entity_poly.type
_entity_poly.pdbx_seq_one_letter_code
_entity_poly.pdbx_strand_id
1 'polypeptide(L)'
;MIISFRTLATAATCFLLAACGMQPYKLPSNEPTAQLNLAVNKRAWICADGKSYALEPNQAGYVTIPAGHRIVVGSSFFEQGYNVQYSCYPRVNFVPKTGETYYQDFQIEAEKCTAFIYRETNTNPAGVDFEPSMRGSGSCDTVFWAEPLAPLPNAATPKLTFAAPSVATAPIPSPPQTAVAATTQQQTTAPREAPIQAAIACGDDIAAITSSLSGNSERKLLRVDCQLYPTPNGSMRGSLLSAGNAIELVRNISNAEGAWWYVKATGTVGWILVRR
;
A
#
# COMPACT_ATOMS: atom_id res chain seq x y z
N MET A 1 -58.63 -36.74 -41.99
CA MET A 1 -58.15 -36.44 -40.62
C MET A 1 -56.64 -36.27 -40.70
N ILE A 2 -56.16 -35.02 -40.76
CA ILE A 2 -54.74 -34.69 -40.95
C ILE A 2 -54.27 -34.08 -39.64
N ILE A 3 -53.37 -34.77 -38.93
CA ILE A 3 -52.82 -34.31 -37.65
C ILE A 3 -51.48 -33.62 -37.94
N SER A 4 -51.45 -32.30 -37.73
CA SER A 4 -50.29 -31.43 -37.92
C SER A 4 -49.24 -31.66 -36.83
N PHE A 5 -48.07 -32.19 -37.21
CA PHE A 5 -46.84 -32.19 -36.43
C PHE A 5 -46.00 -30.95 -36.78
N ARG A 6 -46.22 -29.82 -36.10
CA ARG A 6 -45.38 -28.61 -36.25
C ARG A 6 -45.29 -27.80 -34.96
N THR A 7 -44.74 -28.38 -33.89
CA THR A 7 -44.31 -27.60 -32.71
C THR A 7 -43.48 -28.48 -31.80
N LEU A 8 -42.16 -28.55 -31.98
CA LEU A 8 -41.20 -29.13 -31.02
C LEU A 8 -39.75 -28.91 -31.53
N ALA A 9 -39.32 -27.66 -31.70
CA ALA A 9 -37.93 -27.39 -32.10
C ALA A 9 -37.45 -26.00 -31.66
N THR A 10 -37.72 -25.57 -30.42
CA THR A 10 -37.20 -24.27 -29.92
C THR A 10 -37.15 -24.20 -28.39
N ALA A 11 -36.40 -25.10 -27.74
CA ALA A 11 -36.27 -25.08 -26.27
C ALA A 11 -34.90 -25.53 -25.73
N ALA A 12 -33.83 -25.55 -26.54
CA ALA A 12 -32.55 -26.16 -26.15
C ALA A 12 -31.30 -25.27 -26.27
N THR A 13 -31.42 -23.94 -26.36
CA THR A 13 -30.27 -23.05 -26.63
C THR A 13 -29.89 -22.10 -25.48
N CYS A 14 -30.61 -22.10 -24.36
CA CYS A 14 -30.36 -21.12 -23.28
C CYS A 14 -29.39 -21.54 -22.16
N PHE A 15 -28.80 -22.75 -22.18
CA PHE A 15 -27.97 -23.24 -21.06
C PHE A 15 -26.44 -23.05 -21.21
N LEU A 16 -25.94 -22.49 -22.31
CA LEU A 16 -24.49 -22.37 -22.55
C LEU A 16 -23.87 -21.04 -22.11
N LEU A 17 -24.64 -20.11 -21.52
CA LEU A 17 -24.14 -18.80 -21.09
C LEU A 17 -23.65 -18.76 -19.64
N ALA A 18 -23.66 -19.88 -18.92
CA ALA A 18 -23.40 -19.90 -17.47
C ALA A 18 -21.91 -19.98 -17.04
N ALA A 19 -20.93 -19.98 -17.96
CA ALA A 19 -19.58 -20.43 -17.63
C ALA A 19 -18.43 -19.39 -17.70
N CYS A 20 -18.69 -18.10 -17.89
CA CYS A 20 -17.60 -17.10 -17.93
C CYS A 20 -17.09 -16.62 -16.55
N GLY A 21 -17.47 -17.31 -15.47
CA GLY A 21 -16.98 -17.01 -14.12
C GLY A 21 -15.70 -17.78 -13.79
N MET A 22 -14.77 -17.13 -13.09
CA MET A 22 -13.65 -17.82 -12.45
C MET A 22 -14.19 -18.73 -11.35
N GLN A 23 -13.73 -19.99 -11.30
CA GLN A 23 -14.20 -20.95 -10.29
C GLN A 23 -13.69 -20.55 -8.90
N PRO A 24 -14.50 -20.68 -7.82
CA PRO A 24 -14.03 -20.45 -6.46
C PRO A 24 -12.90 -21.40 -6.10
N TYR A 25 -11.87 -20.89 -5.43
CA TYR A 25 -10.76 -21.69 -4.92
C TYR A 25 -11.24 -22.59 -3.78
N LYS A 26 -10.81 -23.85 -3.82
CA LYS A 26 -11.04 -24.81 -2.74
C LYS A 26 -9.69 -25.28 -2.25
N LEU A 27 -9.43 -25.05 -0.98
CA LEU A 27 -8.21 -25.52 -0.32
C LEU A 27 -8.22 -27.06 -0.26
N PRO A 28 -7.15 -27.75 -0.66
CA PRO A 28 -7.00 -29.17 -0.44
C PRO A 28 -7.03 -29.53 1.06
N SER A 29 -7.57 -30.71 1.37
CA SER A 29 -7.64 -31.18 2.76
C SER A 29 -6.23 -31.44 3.32
N ASN A 30 -5.97 -31.00 4.55
CA ASN A 30 -4.72 -31.21 5.31
C ASN A 30 -3.50 -30.38 4.85
N GLU A 31 -3.67 -29.37 4.00
CA GLU A 31 -2.56 -28.45 3.71
C GLU A 31 -2.35 -27.44 4.84
N PRO A 32 -1.10 -27.06 5.16
CA PRO A 32 -0.83 -25.95 6.06
C PRO A 32 -1.42 -24.67 5.47
N THR A 33 -2.01 -23.83 6.32
CA THR A 33 -2.75 -22.65 5.88
C THR A 33 -2.22 -21.35 6.45
N ALA A 34 -2.46 -20.27 5.73
CA ALA A 34 -2.36 -18.89 6.19
C ALA A 34 -3.68 -18.15 5.92
N GLN A 35 -3.84 -16.96 6.51
CA GLN A 35 -4.97 -16.08 6.23
C GLN A 35 -4.50 -14.91 5.34
N LEU A 36 -5.32 -14.55 4.36
CA LEU A 36 -5.11 -13.40 3.50
C LEU A 36 -6.31 -12.46 3.59
N ASN A 37 -6.09 -11.28 4.13
CA ASN A 37 -7.02 -10.17 4.14
C ASN A 37 -7.06 -9.52 2.76
N LEU A 38 -8.25 -9.50 2.16
CA LEU A 38 -8.48 -8.95 0.84
C LEU A 38 -9.03 -7.53 0.99
N ALA A 39 -8.29 -6.55 0.50
CA ALA A 39 -8.77 -5.17 0.45
C ALA A 39 -10.14 -5.09 -0.23
N VAL A 40 -11.06 -4.37 0.41
CA VAL A 40 -12.45 -4.24 -0.02
C VAL A 40 -12.50 -3.67 -1.45
N ASN A 41 -13.41 -4.19 -2.28
CA ASN A 41 -13.71 -3.73 -3.65
C ASN A 41 -12.78 -4.20 -4.78
N LYS A 42 -12.15 -5.37 -4.65
CA LYS A 42 -11.38 -5.98 -5.75
C LYS A 42 -11.64 -7.49 -5.86
N ARG A 43 -11.57 -8.03 -7.07
CA ARG A 43 -11.73 -9.48 -7.32
C ARG A 43 -10.36 -10.15 -7.20
N ALA A 44 -10.06 -10.67 -6.01
CA ALA A 44 -8.83 -11.40 -5.76
C ALA A 44 -8.89 -12.82 -6.33
N TRP A 45 -7.72 -13.35 -6.70
CA TRP A 45 -7.59 -14.70 -7.24
C TRP A 45 -6.24 -15.32 -6.87
N ILE A 46 -6.16 -16.64 -6.92
CA ILE A 46 -4.97 -17.45 -6.65
C ILE A 46 -4.71 -18.40 -7.81
N CYS A 47 -3.45 -18.66 -8.14
CA CYS A 47 -3.09 -19.76 -9.04
C CYS A 47 -2.99 -21.07 -8.27
N ALA A 48 -3.64 -22.11 -8.77
CA ALA A 48 -3.44 -23.51 -8.36
C ALA A 48 -3.55 -24.39 -9.62
N ASP A 49 -2.75 -25.45 -9.73
CA ASP A 49 -2.83 -26.41 -10.85
C ASP A 49 -2.79 -25.75 -12.25
N GLY A 50 -1.95 -24.72 -12.42
CA GLY A 50 -1.84 -23.98 -13.68
C GLY A 50 -3.02 -23.06 -14.00
N LYS A 51 -4.01 -22.91 -13.11
CA LYS A 51 -5.25 -22.15 -13.34
C LYS A 51 -5.48 -21.09 -12.27
N SER A 52 -6.21 -20.04 -12.63
CA SER A 52 -6.66 -19.02 -11.68
C SER A 52 -8.01 -19.42 -11.07
N TYR A 53 -8.10 -19.29 -9.75
CA TYR A 53 -9.32 -19.50 -8.98
C TYR A 53 -9.67 -18.24 -8.19
N ALA A 54 -10.96 -17.95 -8.06
CA ALA A 54 -11.44 -16.79 -7.31
C ALA A 54 -11.23 -17.01 -5.81
N LEU A 55 -10.74 -15.98 -5.12
CA LEU A 55 -10.66 -15.98 -3.66
C LEU A 55 -11.89 -15.28 -3.09
N GLU A 56 -12.66 -16.01 -2.29
CA GLU A 56 -13.88 -15.49 -1.65
C GLU A 56 -13.59 -15.21 -0.17
N PRO A 57 -13.55 -13.92 0.25
CA PRO A 57 -13.33 -13.60 1.65
C PRO A 57 -14.55 -13.94 2.50
N ASN A 58 -14.30 -14.26 3.76
CA ASN A 58 -15.33 -14.36 4.79
C ASN A 58 -15.87 -12.95 5.16
N GLN A 59 -16.80 -12.90 6.13
CA GLN A 59 -17.40 -11.64 6.59
C GLN A 59 -16.40 -10.63 7.17
N ALA A 60 -15.23 -11.09 7.63
CA ALA A 60 -14.17 -10.25 8.17
C ALA A 60 -13.16 -9.81 7.09
N GLY A 61 -13.35 -10.18 5.81
CA GLY A 61 -12.46 -9.83 4.72
C GLY A 61 -11.31 -10.83 4.49
N TYR A 62 -11.25 -11.94 5.23
CA TYR A 62 -10.16 -12.90 5.15
C TYR A 62 -10.52 -14.13 4.31
N VAL A 63 -9.56 -14.62 3.55
CA VAL A 63 -9.63 -15.90 2.84
C VAL A 63 -8.48 -16.80 3.31
N THR A 64 -8.76 -18.10 3.43
CA THR A 64 -7.72 -19.08 3.76
C THR A 64 -6.96 -19.49 2.49
N ILE A 65 -5.63 -19.43 2.55
CA ILE A 65 -4.72 -19.75 1.45
C ILE A 65 -3.73 -20.84 1.88
N PRO A 66 -3.16 -21.62 0.94
CA PRO A 66 -2.15 -22.60 1.28
C PRO A 66 -0.84 -21.92 1.70
N ALA A 67 -0.09 -22.57 2.57
CA ALA A 67 1.16 -22.07 3.15
C ALA A 67 2.32 -23.06 2.94
N GLY A 68 3.53 -22.63 3.29
CA GLY A 68 4.75 -23.43 3.24
C GLY A 68 5.37 -23.58 1.85
N HIS A 69 4.69 -23.17 0.78
CA HIS A 69 5.20 -23.16 -0.58
C HIS A 69 4.89 -21.84 -1.30
N ARG A 70 5.55 -21.63 -2.44
CA ARG A 70 5.35 -20.41 -3.22
C ARG A 70 4.01 -20.46 -3.95
N ILE A 71 3.20 -19.44 -3.75
CA ILE A 71 1.92 -19.26 -4.43
C ILE A 71 1.95 -18.00 -5.26
N VAL A 72 1.04 -17.89 -6.23
CA VAL A 72 0.77 -16.66 -6.97
C VAL A 72 -0.63 -16.20 -6.61
N VAL A 73 -0.75 -14.98 -6.09
CA VAL A 73 -2.02 -14.31 -5.86
C VAL A 73 -2.07 -13.04 -6.69
N GLY A 74 -3.28 -12.62 -7.05
CA GLY A 74 -3.48 -11.42 -7.82
C GLY A 74 -4.83 -10.79 -7.57
N SER A 75 -5.06 -9.71 -8.30
CA SER A 75 -6.32 -8.96 -8.24
C SER A 75 -6.76 -8.64 -9.66
N SER A 76 -8.06 -8.57 -9.90
CA SER A 76 -8.62 -8.05 -11.14
C SER A 76 -9.29 -6.71 -10.85
N PHE A 77 -8.81 -5.68 -11.53
CA PHE A 77 -9.39 -4.35 -11.54
C PHE A 77 -9.98 -4.07 -12.91
N PHE A 78 -11.20 -3.54 -12.91
CA PHE A 78 -11.92 -3.18 -14.12
C PHE A 78 -12.70 -1.90 -13.86
N GLU A 79 -12.48 -0.89 -14.69
CA GLU A 79 -13.16 0.39 -14.63
C GLU A 79 -13.54 0.84 -16.04
N GLN A 80 -14.74 1.43 -16.17
CA GLN A 80 -15.26 1.95 -17.42
C GLN A 80 -15.62 3.42 -17.20
N GLY A 81 -14.99 4.33 -17.95
CA GLY A 81 -15.24 5.76 -17.85
C GLY A 81 -14.86 6.49 -19.14
N TYR A 82 -15.54 7.58 -19.49
CA TYR A 82 -15.21 8.45 -20.64
C TYR A 82 -14.89 7.72 -21.96
N ASN A 83 -15.64 6.67 -22.30
CA ASN A 83 -15.44 5.81 -23.49
C ASN A 83 -14.13 5.01 -23.52
N VAL A 84 -13.38 4.94 -22.41
CA VAL A 84 -12.23 4.05 -22.24
C VAL A 84 -12.54 2.95 -21.22
N GLN A 85 -12.04 1.77 -21.50
CA GLN A 85 -12.14 0.59 -20.64
C GLN A 85 -10.73 0.32 -20.10
N TYR A 86 -10.54 0.50 -18.79
CA TYR A 86 -9.28 0.22 -18.12
C TYR A 86 -9.38 -1.09 -17.36
N SER A 87 -8.48 -2.02 -17.67
CA SER A 87 -8.40 -3.32 -17.00
C SER A 87 -6.99 -3.58 -16.53
N CYS A 88 -6.88 -4.15 -15.33
CA CYS A 88 -5.60 -4.43 -14.73
C CYS A 88 -5.59 -5.72 -13.92
N TYR A 89 -4.50 -6.47 -14.04
CA TYR A 89 -4.38 -7.82 -13.46
C TYR A 89 -3.04 -7.99 -12.73
N PRO A 90 -2.71 -7.16 -11.74
CA PRO A 90 -1.46 -7.32 -11.03
C PRO A 90 -1.46 -8.62 -10.23
N ARG A 91 -0.27 -9.19 -10.13
CA ARG A 91 -0.04 -10.45 -9.45
C ARG A 91 1.34 -10.46 -8.84
N VAL A 92 1.46 -11.23 -7.77
CA VAL A 92 2.65 -11.31 -6.96
C VAL A 92 2.82 -12.75 -6.51
N ASN A 93 4.08 -13.19 -6.39
CA ASN A 93 4.37 -14.48 -5.81
C ASN A 93 5.10 -14.32 -4.47
N PHE A 94 4.75 -15.17 -3.51
CA PHE A 94 5.34 -15.16 -2.17
C PHE A 94 5.15 -16.53 -1.51
N VAL A 95 5.79 -16.75 -0.37
CA VAL A 95 5.72 -17.99 0.42
C VAL A 95 5.02 -17.68 1.74
N PRO A 96 3.71 -17.96 1.87
CA PRO A 96 2.99 -17.78 3.12
C PRO A 96 3.53 -18.74 4.18
N LYS A 97 3.68 -18.27 5.41
CA LYS A 97 4.04 -19.10 6.55
C LYS A 97 2.78 -19.62 7.25
N THR A 98 2.86 -20.84 7.77
CA THR A 98 1.74 -21.47 8.47
C THR A 98 1.27 -20.63 9.65
N GLY A 99 -0.03 -20.36 9.73
CA GLY A 99 -0.66 -19.64 10.83
C GLY A 99 -0.47 -18.12 10.81
N GLU A 100 0.27 -17.57 9.85
CA GLU A 100 0.43 -16.12 9.70
C GLU A 100 -0.77 -15.49 8.98
N THR A 101 -0.93 -14.19 9.21
CA THR A 101 -1.95 -13.38 8.55
C THR A 101 -1.29 -12.34 7.65
N TYR A 102 -1.85 -12.18 6.46
CA TYR A 102 -1.35 -11.32 5.42
C TYR A 102 -2.41 -10.32 4.99
N TYR A 103 -1.99 -9.17 4.49
CA TYR A 103 -2.83 -8.16 3.85
C TYR A 103 -2.40 -7.98 2.39
N GLN A 104 -3.34 -8.14 1.46
CA GLN A 104 -3.12 -7.87 0.05
C GLN A 104 -3.52 -6.44 -0.28
N ASP A 105 -2.55 -5.63 -0.71
CA ASP A 105 -2.80 -4.29 -1.26
C ASP A 105 -2.70 -4.27 -2.78
N PHE A 106 -3.41 -3.32 -3.36
CA PHE A 106 -3.39 -3.07 -4.80
C PHE A 106 -3.28 -1.58 -5.06
N GLN A 107 -2.27 -1.19 -5.83
CA GLN A 107 -2.04 0.21 -6.19
C GLN A 107 -2.06 0.38 -7.71
N ILE A 108 -2.72 1.45 -8.13
CA ILE A 108 -2.68 1.97 -9.50
C ILE A 108 -1.94 3.29 -9.44
N GLU A 109 -0.82 3.38 -10.13
CA GLU A 109 -0.03 4.61 -10.25
C GLU A 109 0.46 4.76 -11.68
N ALA A 110 0.19 5.93 -12.29
CA ALA A 110 0.61 6.25 -13.65
C ALA A 110 0.30 5.11 -14.66
N GLU A 111 -0.97 4.66 -14.67
CA GLU A 111 -1.48 3.57 -15.51
C GLU A 111 -0.86 2.18 -15.27
N LYS A 112 0.02 2.05 -14.26
CA LYS A 112 0.62 0.79 -13.85
C LYS A 112 -0.06 0.26 -12.60
N CYS A 113 -0.16 -1.06 -12.54
CA CYS A 113 -0.79 -1.77 -11.45
C CYS A 113 0.20 -2.66 -10.75
N THR A 114 0.23 -2.56 -9.43
CA THR A 114 1.11 -3.38 -8.60
C THR A 114 0.30 -4.01 -7.48
N ALA A 115 0.57 -5.28 -7.20
CA ALA A 115 0.05 -5.99 -6.05
C ALA A 115 1.17 -6.13 -5.02
N PHE A 116 0.84 -5.84 -3.77
CA PHE A 116 1.75 -5.97 -2.64
C PHE A 116 1.18 -6.93 -1.61
N ILE A 117 2.06 -7.65 -0.93
CA ILE A 117 1.72 -8.49 0.20
C ILE A 117 2.43 -7.95 1.42
N TYR A 118 1.66 -7.72 2.46
CA TYR A 118 2.14 -7.35 3.77
C TYR A 118 1.81 -8.47 4.76
N ARG A 119 2.64 -8.66 5.77
CA ARG A 119 2.29 -9.42 6.97
C ARG A 119 1.58 -8.50 7.94
N GLU A 120 0.49 -8.96 8.52
CA GLU A 120 -0.12 -8.25 9.64
C GLU A 120 0.73 -8.49 10.90
N THR A 121 1.06 -7.43 11.63
CA THR A 121 1.89 -7.50 12.82
C THR A 121 1.47 -6.47 13.86
N ASN A 122 1.68 -6.78 15.13
CA ASN A 122 1.46 -5.85 16.25
C ASN A 122 2.74 -5.07 16.62
N THR A 123 3.88 -5.35 15.98
CA THR A 123 5.17 -4.71 16.29
C THR A 123 5.44 -3.44 15.48
N ASN A 124 4.75 -3.27 14.35
CA ASN A 124 4.83 -2.07 13.52
C ASN A 124 3.61 -1.18 13.79
N PRO A 125 3.77 0.13 14.09
CA PRO A 125 2.64 1.03 14.29
C PRO A 125 1.64 1.09 13.13
N ALA A 126 2.07 0.77 11.91
CA ALA A 126 1.17 0.68 10.75
C ALA A 126 0.29 -0.58 10.75
N GLY A 127 0.52 -1.52 11.68
CA GLY A 127 -0.17 -2.81 11.75
C GLY A 127 0.32 -3.83 10.71
N VAL A 128 1.28 -3.46 9.86
CA VAL A 128 1.73 -4.27 8.73
C VAL A 128 3.23 -4.13 8.46
N ASP A 129 3.87 -5.21 8.04
CA ASP A 129 5.26 -5.27 7.56
C ASP A 129 5.32 -5.83 6.14
N PHE A 130 6.33 -5.43 5.36
CA PHE A 130 6.51 -5.98 4.02
C PHE A 130 6.86 -7.48 4.04
N GLU A 131 6.29 -8.27 3.13
CA GLU A 131 6.58 -9.70 3.02
C GLU A 131 7.91 -9.95 2.26
N PRO A 132 9.00 -10.41 2.93
CA PRO A 132 10.32 -10.54 2.34
C PRO A 132 10.42 -11.65 1.28
N SER A 133 9.53 -12.63 1.27
CA SER A 133 9.54 -13.70 0.25
C SER A 133 8.93 -13.27 -1.09
N MET A 134 8.41 -12.05 -1.16
CA MET A 134 7.77 -11.48 -2.35
C MET A 134 8.75 -11.41 -3.53
N ARG A 135 8.30 -11.82 -4.72
CA ARG A 135 9.01 -11.56 -5.99
C ARG A 135 8.04 -11.01 -7.02
N GLY A 136 8.62 -10.46 -8.09
CA GLY A 136 7.87 -9.98 -9.26
C GLY A 136 6.98 -11.07 -9.86
N SER A 137 6.01 -10.65 -10.67
CA SER A 137 4.89 -11.47 -11.16
C SER A 137 5.31 -12.84 -11.71
N GLY A 138 4.71 -13.93 -11.23
CA GLY A 138 4.78 -15.27 -11.85
C GLY A 138 3.55 -15.56 -12.71
N SER A 139 3.65 -16.45 -13.70
CA SER A 139 2.47 -17.00 -14.39
C SER A 139 1.83 -18.11 -13.56
N CYS A 140 0.53 -18.39 -13.77
CA CYS A 140 -0.06 -19.61 -13.22
C CYS A 140 0.61 -20.87 -13.77
N ASP A 141 1.16 -20.81 -15.00
CA ASP A 141 1.89 -21.92 -15.61
C ASP A 141 3.25 -22.19 -14.94
N THR A 142 3.79 -21.19 -14.22
CA THR A 142 5.07 -21.29 -13.51
C THR A 142 4.91 -21.66 -12.05
N VAL A 143 3.69 -21.95 -11.59
CA VAL A 143 3.48 -22.56 -10.27
C VAL A 143 3.91 -24.02 -10.37
N PHE A 144 5.23 -24.22 -10.38
CA PHE A 144 5.81 -25.49 -10.04
C PHE A 144 5.36 -25.79 -8.62
N TRP A 145 4.42 -26.74 -8.48
CA TRP A 145 4.14 -27.40 -7.21
C TRP A 145 5.45 -28.02 -6.70
N ALA A 146 6.15 -27.22 -5.91
CA ALA A 146 7.27 -27.53 -5.03
C ALA A 146 8.25 -28.61 -5.53
N GLU A 147 9.45 -28.19 -5.93
CA GLU A 147 10.56 -28.71 -5.14
C GLU A 147 10.34 -28.20 -3.70
N PRO A 148 10.23 -29.08 -2.68
CA PRO A 148 10.23 -28.64 -1.31
C PRO A 148 11.44 -27.71 -1.15
N LEU A 149 11.21 -26.49 -0.66
CA LEU A 149 12.29 -25.55 -0.41
C LEU A 149 13.34 -26.31 0.40
N ALA A 150 14.48 -26.62 -0.24
CA ALA A 150 15.61 -27.17 0.49
C ALA A 150 15.78 -26.27 1.71
N PRO A 151 15.84 -26.82 2.94
CA PRO A 151 15.94 -26.02 4.14
C PRO A 151 17.03 -24.99 3.89
N LEU A 152 16.64 -23.70 3.89
CA LEU A 152 17.58 -22.62 3.64
C LEU A 152 18.75 -22.89 4.59
N PRO A 153 19.98 -23.11 4.07
CA PRO A 153 21.12 -23.39 4.93
C PRO A 153 21.13 -22.26 5.95
N ASN A 154 21.02 -22.64 7.23
CA ASN A 154 20.83 -21.75 8.38
C ASN A 154 21.17 -20.33 8.01
N ALA A 155 20.15 -19.47 7.87
CA ALA A 155 20.31 -18.08 7.52
C ALA A 155 21.21 -17.43 8.58
N ALA A 156 22.51 -17.56 8.38
CA ALA A 156 23.52 -16.77 9.04
C ALA A 156 23.16 -15.37 8.61
N THR A 157 22.55 -14.61 9.54
CA THR A 157 22.29 -13.20 9.38
C THR A 157 23.56 -12.61 8.78
N PRO A 158 23.56 -12.12 7.52
CA PRO A 158 24.75 -11.53 6.97
C PRO A 158 25.10 -10.38 7.89
N LYS A 159 26.15 -10.57 8.70
CA LYS A 159 26.66 -9.53 9.58
C LYS A 159 27.32 -8.55 8.63
N LEU A 160 26.55 -7.55 8.20
CA LEU A 160 27.06 -6.40 7.48
C LEU A 160 28.05 -5.72 8.41
N THR A 161 29.31 -6.11 8.27
CA THR A 161 30.43 -5.45 8.92
C THR A 161 30.67 -4.20 8.09
N PHE A 162 30.07 -3.08 8.52
CA PHE A 162 30.45 -1.79 7.99
C PHE A 162 31.90 -1.55 8.40
N ALA A 163 32.82 -1.51 7.42
CA ALA A 163 34.13 -0.95 7.68
C ALA A 163 33.92 0.48 8.19
N ALA A 164 34.52 0.81 9.34
CA ALA A 164 34.48 2.17 9.86
C ALA A 164 34.94 3.12 8.74
N PRO A 165 34.23 4.23 8.50
CA PRO A 165 34.62 5.17 7.46
C PRO A 165 36.06 5.61 7.72
N SER A 166 36.97 5.32 6.80
CA SER A 166 38.30 5.92 6.84
C SER A 166 38.11 7.41 6.66
N VAL A 167 38.33 8.19 7.72
CA VAL A 167 38.36 9.64 7.65
C VAL A 167 39.58 10.01 6.81
N ALA A 168 39.34 10.19 5.51
CA ALA A 168 40.31 10.84 4.64
C ALA A 168 40.28 12.32 4.99
N THR A 169 41.27 12.76 5.78
CA THR A 169 41.52 14.17 6.05
C THR A 169 42.00 14.82 4.76
N ALA A 170 41.07 15.20 3.89
CA ALA A 170 41.38 16.07 2.77
C ALA A 170 41.60 17.49 3.31
N PRO A 171 42.72 18.16 2.99
CA PRO A 171 42.92 19.55 3.39
C PRO A 171 41.85 20.43 2.73
N ILE A 172 41.12 21.18 3.56
CA ILE A 172 40.13 22.16 3.11
C ILE A 172 40.90 23.30 2.40
N PRO A 173 40.63 23.59 1.11
CA PRO A 173 41.21 24.75 0.47
C PRO A 173 40.63 26.02 1.10
N SER A 174 41.53 26.93 1.49
CA SER A 174 41.17 28.22 2.05
C SER A 174 40.23 28.99 1.10
N PRO A 175 39.14 29.60 1.61
CA PRO A 175 38.25 30.39 0.78
C PRO A 175 38.98 31.62 0.22
N PRO A 176 38.70 32.02 -1.03
CA PRO A 176 39.24 33.24 -1.60
C PRO A 176 38.73 34.45 -0.81
N GLN A 177 39.67 35.28 -0.34
CA GLN A 177 39.36 36.54 0.32
C GLN A 177 38.89 37.56 -0.73
N THR A 178 37.57 37.66 -0.91
CA THR A 178 36.98 38.77 -1.65
C THR A 178 36.80 39.95 -0.71
N ALA A 179 37.57 41.03 -0.94
CA ALA A 179 37.39 42.30 -0.25
C ALA A 179 36.04 42.90 -0.66
N VAL A 180 35.09 42.98 0.28
CA VAL A 180 33.81 43.66 0.09
C VAL A 180 33.92 45.05 0.70
N ALA A 181 33.77 46.07 -0.15
CA ALA A 181 33.71 47.46 0.25
C ALA A 181 32.49 47.71 1.16
N ALA A 182 32.74 48.34 2.30
CA ALA A 182 31.74 48.70 3.29
C ALA A 182 30.76 49.74 2.71
N THR A 183 29.48 49.39 2.61
CA THR A 183 28.39 50.36 2.47
C THR A 183 27.59 50.34 3.77
N THR A 184 27.70 51.42 4.53
CA THR A 184 26.95 51.65 5.77
C THR A 184 25.48 51.87 5.45
N GLN A 185 24.61 50.92 5.85
CA GLN A 185 23.18 51.18 5.99
C GLN A 185 22.80 51.12 7.47
N GLN A 186 22.14 52.19 7.91
CA GLN A 186 21.63 52.38 9.26
C GLN A 186 20.60 51.31 9.61
N GLN A 187 20.87 50.57 10.68
CA GLN A 187 20.03 49.54 11.22
C GLN A 187 19.09 50.13 12.28
N THR A 188 17.83 50.30 11.92
CA THR A 188 16.74 50.63 12.86
C THR A 188 16.34 49.35 13.60
N THR A 189 16.50 49.36 14.91
CA THR A 189 16.19 48.24 15.82
C THR A 189 14.67 48.05 15.95
N ALA A 190 14.16 46.92 15.47
CA ALA A 190 12.84 46.40 15.80
C ALA A 190 12.98 45.15 16.71
N PRO A 191 12.04 44.91 17.65
CA PRO A 191 12.17 43.86 18.65
C PRO A 191 12.06 42.46 18.05
N ARG A 192 12.89 41.56 18.57
CA ARG A 192 13.06 40.15 18.19
C ARG A 192 11.80 39.34 18.54
N GLU A 193 11.00 39.04 17.53
CA GLU A 193 9.83 38.14 17.62
C GLU A 193 10.31 36.68 17.75
N ALA A 194 9.74 35.94 18.70
CA ALA A 194 10.04 34.52 18.94
C ALA A 194 9.51 33.64 17.78
N PRO A 195 10.11 32.47 17.49
CA PRO A 195 9.62 31.60 16.42
C PRO A 195 8.20 31.09 16.74
N ILE A 196 7.23 31.55 15.96
CA ILE A 196 5.83 31.15 16.07
C ILE A 196 5.69 29.70 15.60
N GLN A 197 5.44 28.78 16.52
CA GLN A 197 5.02 27.41 16.20
C GLN A 197 3.60 27.47 15.61
N ALA A 198 3.46 27.26 14.31
CA ALA A 198 2.14 27.15 13.69
C ALA A 198 1.51 25.80 14.07
N ALA A 199 0.21 25.80 14.40
CA ALA A 199 -0.54 24.62 14.80
C ALA A 199 -1.65 24.29 13.79
N ILE A 200 -1.90 23.01 13.53
CA ILE A 200 -2.75 22.46 12.43
C ILE A 200 -4.14 22.08 12.97
N ALA A 201 -5.22 22.50 12.32
CA ALA A 201 -6.58 22.02 12.60
C ALA A 201 -7.04 20.99 11.55
N CYS A 202 -7.65 19.87 11.94
CA CYS A 202 -8.24 18.88 11.04
C CYS A 202 -9.68 19.27 10.67
N GLY A 203 -9.82 19.84 9.48
CA GLY A 203 -10.95 20.63 8.96
C GLY A 203 -10.42 21.85 8.18
N ASP A 204 -11.30 22.59 7.47
CA ASP A 204 -11.04 23.56 6.36
C ASP A 204 -9.89 24.61 6.48
N ASP A 205 -9.18 24.69 7.60
CA ASP A 205 -8.16 25.70 7.91
C ASP A 205 -6.70 25.31 7.54
N ILE A 206 -6.45 24.15 6.94
CA ILE A 206 -5.08 23.75 6.55
C ILE A 206 -4.60 24.46 5.26
N ALA A 207 -5.50 25.07 4.49
CA ALA A 207 -5.13 25.80 3.27
C ALA A 207 -4.08 26.90 3.51
N ALA A 208 -4.03 27.46 4.73
CA ALA A 208 -3.04 28.45 5.14
C ALA A 208 -1.61 27.90 5.33
N ILE A 209 -1.43 26.58 5.42
CA ILE A 209 -0.13 25.93 5.68
C ILE A 209 0.56 25.51 4.38
N THR A 210 -0.21 25.27 3.32
CA THR A 210 0.28 24.78 2.03
C THR A 210 1.17 25.75 1.25
N SER A 211 1.22 27.04 1.60
CA SER A 211 2.02 28.05 0.87
C SER A 211 3.49 28.16 1.32
N SER A 212 3.90 27.46 2.39
CA SER A 212 5.20 27.68 3.05
C SER A 212 6.18 26.50 3.00
N LEU A 213 5.82 25.36 2.40
CA LEU A 213 6.59 24.12 2.53
C LEU A 213 7.55 23.92 1.34
N SER A 214 8.64 24.67 1.32
CA SER A 214 9.81 24.38 0.48
C SER A 214 10.78 23.43 1.21
N GLY A 215 10.55 22.12 1.04
CA GLY A 215 11.63 21.12 1.09
C GLY A 215 12.15 20.62 2.45
N ASN A 216 11.64 21.06 3.60
CA ASN A 216 12.08 20.55 4.91
C ASN A 216 10.91 19.96 5.72
N SER A 217 11.16 18.84 6.39
CA SER A 217 10.22 18.21 7.34
C SER A 217 9.90 19.18 8.47
N GLU A 218 8.66 19.69 8.52
CA GLU A 218 8.23 20.63 9.55
C GLU A 218 7.47 19.92 10.66
N ARG A 219 7.88 20.15 11.91
CA ARG A 219 7.13 19.70 13.09
C ARG A 219 6.06 20.72 13.44
N LYS A 220 4.84 20.23 13.65
CA LYS A 220 3.65 21.05 13.94
C LYS A 220 2.86 20.40 15.07
N LEU A 221 2.13 21.20 15.85
CA LEU A 221 1.21 20.68 16.85
C LEU A 221 -0.20 20.59 16.27
N LEU A 222 -0.89 19.49 16.55
CA LEU A 222 -2.32 19.36 16.25
C LEU A 222 -3.14 20.26 17.18
N ARG A 223 -4.13 20.98 16.65
CA ARG A 223 -5.08 21.80 17.42
C ARG A 223 -6.35 21.06 17.78
N VAL A 224 -6.70 20.04 17.01
CA VAL A 224 -7.91 19.24 17.16
C VAL A 224 -7.58 17.77 16.95
N ASP A 225 -8.50 16.91 17.33
CA ASP A 225 -8.38 15.47 17.10
C ASP A 225 -8.47 15.16 15.60
N CYS A 226 -7.57 14.32 15.12
CA CYS A 226 -7.44 13.99 13.71
C CYS A 226 -7.54 12.47 13.53
N GLN A 227 -8.38 12.05 12.60
CA GLN A 227 -8.43 10.64 12.21
C GLN A 227 -7.22 10.31 11.34
N LEU A 228 -6.40 9.35 11.80
CA LEU A 228 -5.34 8.78 10.99
C LEU A 228 -5.92 7.69 10.09
N TYR A 229 -5.42 7.59 8.87
CA TYR A 229 -5.78 6.57 7.90
C TYR A 229 -4.51 5.84 7.44
N PRO A 230 -4.53 4.51 7.27
CA PRO A 230 -3.37 3.78 6.75
C PRO A 230 -3.11 4.10 5.27
N THR A 231 -4.16 4.50 4.55
CA THR A 231 -4.15 4.80 3.12
C THR A 231 -4.83 6.15 2.85
N PRO A 232 -4.41 6.87 1.80
CA PRO A 232 -4.95 8.19 1.47
C PRO A 232 -6.26 8.12 0.65
N ASN A 233 -7.06 7.07 0.86
CA ASN A 233 -8.34 6.83 0.17
C ASN A 233 -9.49 6.63 1.16
N GLY A 234 -9.32 7.09 2.41
CA GLY A 234 -10.37 7.13 3.43
C GLY A 234 -11.01 5.79 3.81
N SER A 235 -10.56 4.68 3.23
CA SER A 235 -11.31 3.42 3.21
C SER A 235 -11.20 2.65 4.53
N MET A 236 -10.16 2.94 5.31
CA MET A 236 -9.94 2.35 6.63
C MET A 236 -9.65 3.45 7.65
N ARG A 237 -10.47 3.53 8.71
CA ARG A 237 -10.17 4.42 9.84
C ARG A 237 -9.11 3.77 10.71
N GLY A 238 -7.96 4.43 10.84
CA GLY A 238 -6.91 4.04 11.77
C GLY A 238 -7.14 4.62 13.17
N SER A 239 -6.05 4.93 13.86
CA SER A 239 -6.08 5.53 15.21
C SER A 239 -6.47 7.00 15.19
N LEU A 240 -7.03 7.50 16.29
CA LEU A 240 -7.25 8.93 16.51
C LEU A 240 -5.96 9.56 17.05
N LEU A 241 -5.51 10.65 16.42
CA LEU A 241 -4.48 11.52 16.96
C LEU A 241 -5.14 12.65 17.73
N SER A 242 -4.93 12.70 19.04
CA SER A 242 -5.49 13.77 19.87
C SER A 242 -4.85 15.13 19.61
N ALA A 243 -5.61 16.19 19.86
CA ALA A 243 -5.11 17.56 19.93
C ALA A 243 -3.90 17.66 20.88
N GLY A 244 -2.95 18.54 20.53
CA GLY A 244 -1.70 18.73 21.26
C GLY A 244 -0.57 17.78 20.85
N ASN A 245 -0.84 16.73 20.07
CA ASN A 245 0.22 15.86 19.57
C ASN A 245 1.10 16.59 18.56
N ALA A 246 2.42 16.45 18.71
CA ALA A 246 3.38 16.89 17.72
C ALA A 246 3.41 15.90 16.56
N ILE A 247 3.27 16.43 15.35
CA ILE A 247 3.35 15.68 14.10
C ILE A 247 4.43 16.27 13.19
N GLU A 248 5.10 15.40 12.45
CA GLU A 248 6.02 15.75 11.37
C GLU A 248 5.28 15.56 10.05
N LEU A 249 5.16 16.63 9.27
CA LEU A 249 4.62 16.57 7.92
C LEU A 249 5.69 16.03 6.97
N VAL A 250 5.42 14.90 6.33
CA VAL A 250 6.41 14.20 5.50
C VAL A 250 6.18 14.43 4.02
N ARG A 251 4.95 14.22 3.55
CA ARG A 251 4.55 14.39 2.14
C ARG A 251 3.06 14.64 2.05
N ASN A 252 2.64 15.33 1.00
CA ASN A 252 1.23 15.49 0.66
C ASN A 252 0.90 14.79 -0.66
N ILE A 253 -0.36 14.41 -0.82
CA ILE A 253 -0.94 14.03 -2.10
C ILE A 253 -2.33 14.65 -2.22
N SER A 254 -2.80 14.83 -3.45
CA SER A 254 -4.18 15.22 -3.72
C SER A 254 -4.79 14.20 -4.69
N ASN A 255 -5.99 13.72 -4.38
CA ASN A 255 -6.74 12.79 -5.22
C ASN A 255 -8.22 13.18 -5.25
N ALA A 256 -9.05 12.34 -5.88
CA ALA A 256 -10.49 12.58 -6.01
C ALA A 256 -11.24 12.63 -4.67
N GLU A 257 -10.65 12.12 -3.59
CA GLU A 257 -11.25 12.11 -2.25
C GLU A 257 -10.79 13.28 -1.37
N GLY A 258 -9.78 14.02 -1.82
CA GLY A 258 -9.28 15.19 -1.12
C GLY A 258 -7.77 15.39 -1.16
N ALA A 259 -7.31 16.36 -0.39
CA ALA A 259 -5.91 16.58 -0.07
C ALA A 259 -5.55 15.80 1.20
N TRP A 260 -4.45 15.06 1.14
CA TRP A 260 -3.98 14.19 2.21
C TRP A 260 -2.54 14.53 2.58
N TRP A 261 -2.23 14.45 3.88
CA TRP A 261 -0.87 14.56 4.39
C TRP A 261 -0.45 13.27 5.07
N TYR A 262 0.70 12.74 4.68
CA TYR A 262 1.36 11.68 5.42
C TYR A 262 2.13 12.32 6.57
N VAL A 263 1.82 11.88 7.78
CA VAL A 263 2.36 12.44 9.02
C VAL A 263 3.03 11.37 9.86
N LYS A 264 4.05 11.75 10.62
CA LYS A 264 4.61 10.93 11.69
C LYS A 264 4.30 11.59 13.03
N ALA A 265 3.71 10.85 13.95
CA ALA A 265 3.56 11.24 15.34
C ALA A 265 4.35 10.28 16.23
N THR A 266 4.48 10.58 17.52
CA THR A 266 5.19 9.70 18.46
C THR A 266 4.56 8.31 18.48
N GLY A 267 5.24 7.34 17.88
CA GLY A 267 4.80 5.94 17.86
C GLY A 267 3.70 5.60 16.86
N THR A 268 3.32 6.50 15.94
CA THR A 268 2.35 6.19 14.88
C THR A 268 2.61 6.98 13.60
N VAL A 269 2.22 6.42 12.45
CA VAL A 269 2.37 7.04 11.13
C VAL A 269 1.14 6.77 10.30
N GLY A 270 0.75 7.72 9.46
CA GLY A 270 -0.39 7.53 8.58
C GLY A 270 -0.80 8.81 7.88
N TRP A 271 -1.95 8.76 7.23
CA TRP A 271 -2.52 9.85 6.44
C TRP A 271 -3.58 10.59 7.24
N ILE A 272 -3.57 11.92 7.14
CA ILE A 272 -4.65 12.77 7.63
C ILE A 272 -5.32 13.40 6.41
N LEU A 273 -6.65 13.30 6.35
CA LEU A 273 -7.45 14.01 5.36
C LEU A 273 -7.52 15.48 5.78
N VAL A 274 -7.09 16.35 4.87
CA VAL A 274 -6.86 17.75 5.14
C VAL A 274 -7.95 18.63 4.53
N ARG A 275 -8.43 18.24 3.35
CA ARG A 275 -9.52 18.91 2.65
C ARG A 275 -10.22 17.88 1.78
N ARG A 276 -11.56 17.85 1.77
CA ARG A 276 -12.33 17.08 0.79
C ARG A 276 -12.50 17.86 -0.51
#